data_AF-A0A7S0EAL2-F1
#
_entry.id   AF-A0A7S0EAL2-F1
#
_cell.length_a   1.000
_cell.length_b   1.000
_cell.length_c   1.000
_cell.angle_alpha   90.00
_cell.angle_beta   90.00
_cell.angle_gamma   90.00
#
_symmetry.space_group_name_H-M   'P 1'
#
loop_
_entity.id
_entity.type
_entity.pdbx_description
1 polymer ?
#
loop_
_entity_poly.entity_id
_entity_poly.type
_entity_poly.pdbx_seq_one_letter_code
_entity_poly.pdbx_strand_id
1 'polypeptide(L)'
;MMEIFLDALLNCVQSVPRLLYMSVFKPHFDDKVIGPNLMDMIKTSTVWKQICREIDEVILRDFNDMVTYSEFAKAYFPIFEYAADYDHDSFKNQDHLQNSRSIKLEMLKLRGWGEDLDRMKLQNVSGIFQVDSKTLKHFLVNEKDRVLEDMKSVVLEAAKESCAKVLSDFQQKIKMLSKKPTSLKDFASYVETKNAITNELKVLMTSSQTVDEMYKVLVQFDVKIPSAQMVLLDDLHGINSQFQMHLDGAETEVSGKISQMSSTLKSQINKLDDQLMNIMASLGSGIVLDPEADCKDVLEFLAEQKVVIDDIKLDAETYSHYQKLFGLPQHEYGNLVTASDMFDKKQEVWKTINDWEDNVFDWQSQSWFSLKPDDMDKEIQAMTKLATKLHKRDNDQVSERLKQSVMRWKGFTAVLVALGNPALKERHWRKIFEAMEVPYQQDFTLMDLIQWNVFMIKDTVEEVSGVASGEMALELQLQKIETAWSELKFQVKGYRDTKDVFVLGGLDEVFAQLEDNQAA
;
A
#
# COMPACT_ATOMS: atom_id res chain seq x y z
N MET A 1 -38.98 -51.53 -40.32
CA MET A 1 -39.43 -51.05 -41.66
C MET A 1 -39.18 -52.11 -42.73
N MET A 2 -38.00 -52.73 -42.79
CA MET A 2 -37.68 -53.80 -43.74
C MET A 2 -38.54 -55.07 -43.60
N GLU A 3 -38.77 -55.53 -42.37
CA GLU A 3 -39.63 -56.70 -42.12
C GLU A 3 -41.03 -56.53 -42.71
N ILE A 4 -41.57 -55.30 -42.68
CA ILE A 4 -42.87 -54.96 -43.28
C ILE A 4 -42.84 -55.12 -44.80
N PHE A 5 -41.76 -54.70 -45.47
CA PHE A 5 -41.59 -54.87 -46.91
C PHE A 5 -41.38 -56.34 -47.30
N LEU A 6 -40.58 -57.07 -46.53
CA LEU A 6 -40.33 -58.50 -46.76
C LEU A 6 -41.62 -59.32 -46.55
N ASP A 7 -42.40 -59.02 -45.52
CA ASP A 7 -43.70 -59.64 -45.30
C ASP A 7 -44.72 -59.25 -46.38
N ALA A 8 -44.70 -58.01 -46.88
CA ALA A 8 -45.54 -57.61 -48.02
C ALA A 8 -45.19 -58.38 -49.30
N LEU A 9 -43.90 -58.59 -49.60
CA LEU A 9 -43.46 -59.41 -50.74
C LEU A 9 -43.94 -60.86 -50.61
N LEU A 10 -43.83 -61.42 -49.41
CA LEU A 10 -44.31 -62.77 -49.13
C LEU A 10 -45.83 -62.90 -49.27
N ASN A 11 -46.57 -61.87 -48.84
CA ASN A 11 -48.03 -61.80 -49.02
C ASN A 11 -48.41 -61.72 -50.50
N CYS A 12 -47.66 -60.99 -51.33
CA CYS A 12 -47.87 -60.97 -52.78
C CYS A 12 -47.71 -62.37 -53.39
N VAL A 13 -46.72 -63.16 -52.94
CA VAL A 13 -46.55 -64.55 -53.43
C VAL A 13 -47.73 -65.43 -53.00
N GLN A 14 -48.31 -65.25 -51.81
CA GLN A 14 -49.51 -65.97 -51.41
C GLN A 14 -50.73 -65.66 -52.29
N SER A 15 -50.82 -64.43 -52.82
CA SER A 15 -51.96 -64.00 -53.63
C SER A 15 -52.00 -64.65 -55.03
N VAL A 16 -50.93 -65.34 -55.45
CA VAL A 16 -50.87 -66.02 -56.74
C VAL A 16 -51.79 -67.24 -56.74
N PRO A 17 -52.79 -67.32 -57.64
CA PRO A 17 -53.71 -68.46 -57.71
C PRO A 17 -52.95 -69.75 -57.99
N ARG A 18 -53.07 -70.73 -57.10
CA ARG A 18 -52.42 -72.03 -57.27
C ARG A 18 -53.32 -72.95 -58.08
N LEU A 19 -52.75 -73.65 -59.06
CA LEU A 19 -53.47 -74.63 -59.89
C LEU A 19 -54.31 -75.61 -59.05
N LEU A 20 -53.75 -76.06 -57.92
CA LEU A 20 -54.40 -76.91 -56.90
C LEU A 20 -55.74 -76.37 -56.39
N TYR A 21 -55.91 -75.05 -56.37
CA TYR A 21 -57.10 -74.36 -55.86
C TYR A 21 -57.93 -73.70 -56.96
N MET A 22 -57.52 -73.82 -58.23
CA MET A 22 -58.30 -73.30 -59.36
C MET A 22 -59.47 -74.24 -59.67
N SER A 23 -60.66 -73.66 -59.86
CA SER A 23 -61.91 -74.39 -60.08
C SER A 23 -61.86 -75.38 -61.25
N VAL A 24 -61.05 -75.09 -62.28
CA VAL A 24 -60.88 -75.91 -63.48
C VAL A 24 -60.20 -77.26 -63.18
N PHE A 25 -59.31 -77.32 -62.20
CA PHE A 25 -58.56 -78.54 -61.86
C PHE A 25 -59.20 -79.34 -60.73
N LYS A 26 -60.22 -78.78 -60.09
CA LYS A 26 -60.97 -79.41 -58.98
C LYS A 26 -61.50 -80.83 -59.29
N PRO A 27 -61.94 -81.17 -60.53
CA PRO A 27 -62.40 -82.53 -60.85
C PRO A 27 -61.29 -83.58 -60.93
N HIS A 28 -60.01 -83.17 -60.98
CA HIS A 28 -58.86 -84.07 -61.08
C HIS A 28 -58.25 -84.46 -59.72
N PHE A 29 -58.82 -83.98 -58.61
CA PHE A 29 -58.36 -84.29 -57.26
C PHE A 29 -59.52 -84.83 -56.43
N ASP A 30 -59.38 -86.06 -55.93
CA ASP A 30 -60.46 -86.79 -55.27
C ASP A 30 -60.74 -86.33 -53.82
N ASP A 31 -59.84 -85.53 -53.21
CA ASP A 31 -59.93 -85.07 -51.82
C ASP A 31 -59.59 -83.58 -51.64
N LYS A 32 -59.88 -83.02 -50.44
CA LYS A 32 -59.50 -81.65 -50.05
C LYS A 32 -57.97 -81.54 -50.02
N VAL A 33 -57.37 -81.14 -51.15
CA VAL A 33 -55.91 -81.07 -51.26
C VAL A 33 -55.36 -79.94 -50.39
N ILE A 34 -54.69 -80.29 -49.29
CA ILE A 34 -53.93 -79.32 -48.48
C ILE A 34 -52.55 -79.18 -49.11
N GLY A 35 -52.38 -78.15 -49.94
CA GLY A 35 -51.08 -77.83 -50.52
C GLY A 35 -50.11 -77.27 -49.47
N PRO A 36 -48.79 -77.38 -49.69
CA PRO A 36 -47.80 -76.92 -48.71
C PRO A 36 -47.89 -75.39 -48.51
N ASN A 37 -47.64 -74.90 -47.28
CA ASN A 37 -47.64 -73.47 -46.97
C ASN A 37 -46.43 -72.80 -47.64
N LEU A 38 -46.68 -72.07 -48.73
CA LEU A 38 -45.63 -71.42 -49.51
C LEU A 38 -44.86 -70.38 -48.69
N MET A 39 -45.49 -69.68 -47.75
CA MET A 39 -44.77 -68.72 -46.91
C MET A 39 -43.79 -69.42 -45.98
N ASP A 40 -44.21 -70.49 -45.31
CA ASP A 40 -43.31 -71.21 -44.40
C ASP A 40 -42.18 -71.87 -45.21
N MET A 41 -42.47 -72.39 -46.41
CA MET A 41 -41.45 -72.92 -47.31
C MET A 41 -40.44 -71.87 -47.77
N ILE A 42 -40.91 -70.67 -48.13
CA ILE A 42 -40.03 -69.57 -48.54
C ILE A 42 -39.24 -69.07 -47.33
N LYS A 43 -39.88 -68.81 -46.19
CA LYS A 43 -39.22 -68.39 -44.94
C LYS A 43 -38.20 -69.43 -44.42
N THR A 44 -38.43 -70.72 -44.63
CA THR A 44 -37.48 -71.79 -44.24
C THR A 44 -36.40 -72.07 -45.29
N SER A 45 -36.60 -71.63 -46.54
CA SER A 45 -35.61 -71.75 -47.61
C SER A 45 -34.29 -71.09 -47.25
N THR A 46 -33.20 -71.79 -47.50
CA THR A 46 -31.84 -71.27 -47.36
C THR A 46 -31.60 -70.06 -48.26
N VAL A 47 -32.18 -70.07 -49.48
CA VAL A 47 -32.05 -68.98 -50.46
C VAL A 47 -32.72 -67.70 -49.97
N TRP A 48 -33.92 -67.78 -49.40
CA TRP A 48 -34.63 -66.61 -48.86
C TRP A 48 -33.90 -66.01 -47.66
N LYS A 49 -33.45 -66.85 -46.71
CA LYS A 49 -32.66 -66.40 -45.56
C LYS A 49 -31.35 -65.74 -45.99
N GLN A 50 -30.72 -66.27 -47.05
CA GLN A 50 -29.50 -65.69 -47.61
C GLN A 50 -29.77 -64.32 -48.25
N ILE A 51 -30.84 -64.19 -49.05
CA ILE A 51 -31.25 -62.90 -49.64
C ILE A 51 -31.57 -61.88 -48.54
N CYS A 52 -32.31 -62.26 -47.49
CA CYS A 52 -32.57 -61.35 -46.37
C CYS A 52 -31.28 -60.87 -45.69
N ARG A 53 -30.33 -61.77 -45.45
CA ARG A 53 -29.01 -61.41 -44.89
C ARG A 53 -28.25 -60.46 -45.81
N GLU A 54 -28.21 -60.72 -47.12
CA GLU A 54 -27.55 -59.86 -48.09
C GLU A 54 -28.18 -58.45 -48.12
N ILE A 55 -29.51 -58.37 -48.01
CA ILE A 55 -30.21 -57.09 -47.92
C ILE A 55 -29.83 -56.36 -46.61
N ASP A 56 -29.85 -57.04 -45.47
CA ASP A 56 -29.45 -56.45 -44.18
C ASP A 56 -27.98 -55.98 -44.20
N GLU A 57 -27.09 -56.75 -44.80
CA GLU A 57 -25.68 -56.41 -44.99
C GLU A 57 -25.51 -55.13 -45.83
N VAL A 58 -26.26 -54.99 -46.93
CA VAL A 58 -26.24 -53.78 -47.77
C VAL A 58 -26.72 -52.56 -46.99
N ILE A 59 -27.80 -52.68 -46.21
CA ILE A 59 -28.31 -51.56 -45.39
C ILE A 59 -27.32 -51.15 -44.33
N LEU A 60 -26.77 -52.12 -43.60
CA LEU A 60 -25.80 -51.85 -42.54
C LEU A 60 -24.54 -51.22 -43.11
N ARG A 61 -24.05 -51.71 -44.25
CA ARG A 61 -22.90 -51.12 -44.96
C ARG A 61 -23.21 -49.68 -45.38
N ASP A 62 -24.29 -49.46 -46.11
CA ASP A 62 -24.65 -48.14 -46.64
C ASP A 62 -24.95 -47.15 -45.50
N PHE A 63 -25.52 -47.63 -44.38
CA PHE A 63 -25.73 -46.82 -43.17
C PHE A 63 -24.40 -46.45 -42.50
N ASN A 64 -23.45 -47.39 -42.35
CA ASN A 64 -22.13 -47.11 -41.79
C ASN A 64 -21.32 -46.15 -42.68
N ASP A 65 -21.43 -46.28 -44.00
CA ASP A 65 -20.83 -45.34 -44.95
C ASP A 65 -21.40 -43.92 -44.75
N MET A 66 -22.71 -43.80 -44.48
CA MET A 66 -23.34 -42.53 -44.14
C MET A 66 -22.93 -41.96 -42.79
N VAL A 67 -22.80 -42.79 -41.76
CA VAL A 67 -22.29 -42.36 -40.45
C VAL A 67 -20.88 -41.82 -40.60
N THR A 68 -20.02 -42.50 -41.37
CA THR A 68 -18.65 -42.06 -41.67
C THR A 68 -18.65 -40.75 -42.45
N TYR A 69 -19.53 -40.61 -43.45
CA TYR A 69 -19.70 -39.35 -44.15
C TYR A 69 -20.08 -38.23 -43.19
N SER A 70 -21.06 -38.44 -42.30
CA SER A 70 -21.60 -37.43 -41.37
C SER A 70 -20.56 -36.79 -40.44
N GLU A 71 -19.38 -37.40 -40.29
CA GLU A 71 -18.26 -36.80 -39.58
C GLU A 71 -17.80 -35.46 -40.16
N PHE A 72 -18.08 -35.18 -41.44
CA PHE A 72 -17.81 -33.88 -42.04
C PHE A 72 -18.46 -32.73 -41.26
N ALA A 73 -19.61 -32.97 -40.61
CA ALA A 73 -20.32 -31.98 -39.81
C ALA A 73 -19.52 -31.54 -38.57
N LYS A 74 -18.58 -32.37 -38.08
CA LYS A 74 -17.71 -32.04 -36.94
C LYS A 74 -16.86 -30.80 -37.21
N ALA A 75 -16.50 -30.55 -38.47
CA ALA A 75 -15.72 -29.37 -38.86
C ALA A 75 -16.47 -28.05 -38.61
N TYR A 76 -17.81 -28.09 -38.52
CA TYR A 76 -18.66 -26.92 -38.34
C TYR A 76 -19.16 -26.75 -36.89
N PHE A 77 -18.90 -27.70 -35.99
CA PHE A 77 -19.23 -27.57 -34.55
C PHE A 77 -18.64 -26.32 -33.89
N PRO A 78 -17.41 -25.87 -34.21
CA PRO A 78 -16.88 -24.63 -33.62
C PRO A 78 -17.75 -23.39 -33.87
N ILE A 79 -18.55 -23.36 -34.94
CA ILE A 79 -19.49 -22.27 -35.23
C ILE A 79 -20.62 -22.26 -34.20
N PHE A 80 -21.16 -23.45 -33.91
CA PHE A 80 -22.22 -23.61 -32.90
C PHE A 80 -21.70 -23.32 -31.50
N GLU A 81 -20.55 -23.87 -31.11
CA GLU A 81 -19.93 -23.63 -29.81
C GLU A 81 -19.66 -22.14 -29.60
N TYR A 82 -19.06 -21.47 -30.59
CA TYR A 82 -18.79 -20.04 -30.50
C TYR A 82 -20.08 -19.21 -30.38
N ALA A 83 -21.13 -19.55 -31.12
CA ALA A 83 -22.40 -18.83 -31.04
C ALA A 83 -23.16 -19.10 -29.73
N ALA A 84 -22.95 -20.26 -29.11
CA ALA A 84 -23.52 -20.62 -27.81
C ALA A 84 -22.76 -19.97 -26.64
N ASP A 85 -21.43 -19.85 -26.77
CA ASP A 85 -20.56 -19.21 -25.76
C ASP A 85 -20.57 -17.68 -25.86
N TYR A 86 -21.03 -17.11 -26.98
CA TYR A 86 -21.12 -15.67 -27.17
C TYR A 86 -22.14 -15.05 -26.22
N ASP A 87 -21.66 -14.15 -25.37
CA ASP A 87 -22.48 -13.35 -24.47
C ASP A 87 -22.43 -11.87 -24.87
N HIS A 88 -23.61 -11.31 -25.15
CA HIS A 88 -23.76 -9.92 -25.60
C HIS A 88 -23.27 -8.93 -24.54
N ASP A 89 -23.65 -9.13 -23.29
CA ASP A 89 -23.36 -8.17 -22.22
C ASP A 89 -21.86 -8.17 -21.87
N SER A 90 -21.24 -9.35 -21.81
CA SER A 90 -19.80 -9.50 -21.67
C SER A 90 -19.07 -8.79 -22.80
N PHE A 91 -19.47 -8.98 -24.06
CA PHE A 91 -18.85 -8.31 -25.21
C PHE A 91 -19.01 -6.79 -25.14
N LYS A 92 -20.22 -6.29 -24.87
CA LYS A 92 -20.54 -4.87 -24.77
C LYS A 92 -19.74 -4.13 -23.70
N ASN A 93 -19.42 -4.78 -22.59
CA ASN A 93 -18.70 -4.16 -21.48
C ASN A 93 -17.16 -4.19 -21.63
N GLN A 94 -16.62 -4.72 -22.73
CA GLN A 94 -15.18 -4.72 -22.98
C GLN A 94 -14.64 -3.32 -23.33
N ASP A 95 -13.34 -3.11 -23.12
CA ASP A 95 -12.65 -1.95 -23.68
C ASP A 95 -12.38 -2.17 -25.18
N HIS A 96 -13.29 -1.64 -26.00
CA HIS A 96 -13.25 -1.80 -27.46
C HIS A 96 -12.11 -1.02 -28.12
N LEU A 97 -11.55 -0.01 -27.46
CA LEU A 97 -10.36 0.71 -27.94
C LEU A 97 -9.14 -0.21 -27.81
N GLN A 98 -8.92 -0.78 -26.63
CA GLN A 98 -7.78 -1.68 -26.39
C GLN A 98 -7.89 -2.99 -27.19
N ASN A 99 -9.11 -3.55 -27.31
CA ASN A 99 -9.34 -4.86 -27.94
C ASN A 99 -9.73 -4.79 -29.42
N SER A 100 -9.73 -3.60 -30.04
CA SER A 100 -10.12 -3.36 -31.44
C SER A 100 -9.54 -4.37 -32.44
N ARG A 101 -8.26 -4.73 -32.28
CA ARG A 101 -7.58 -5.75 -33.12
C ARG A 101 -8.14 -7.15 -32.93
N SER A 102 -8.42 -7.57 -31.68
CA SER A 102 -9.01 -8.88 -31.40
C SER A 102 -10.41 -8.96 -31.98
N ILE A 103 -11.22 -7.92 -31.76
CA ILE A 103 -12.59 -7.82 -32.27
C ILE A 103 -12.59 -7.92 -33.81
N LYS A 104 -11.68 -7.22 -34.49
CA LYS A 104 -11.52 -7.34 -35.94
C LYS A 104 -11.20 -8.77 -36.38
N LEU A 105 -10.33 -9.48 -35.68
CA LEU A 105 -9.98 -10.87 -35.99
C LEU A 105 -11.17 -11.81 -35.80
N GLU A 106 -11.96 -11.60 -34.74
CA GLU A 106 -13.17 -12.38 -34.47
C GLU A 106 -14.25 -12.16 -35.54
N MET A 107 -14.49 -10.91 -35.93
CA MET A 107 -15.42 -10.62 -37.02
C MET A 107 -14.95 -11.22 -38.35
N LEU A 108 -13.65 -11.21 -38.64
CA LEU A 108 -13.07 -11.86 -39.83
C LEU A 108 -13.21 -13.38 -39.78
N LYS A 109 -13.06 -13.98 -38.60
CA LYS A 109 -13.29 -15.42 -38.38
C LYS A 109 -14.74 -15.81 -38.69
N LEU A 110 -15.72 -15.03 -38.22
CA LEU A 110 -17.13 -15.22 -38.54
C LEU A 110 -17.41 -15.08 -40.05
N ARG A 111 -16.73 -14.14 -40.74
CA ARG A 111 -16.83 -14.03 -42.20
C ARG A 111 -16.29 -15.28 -42.90
N GLY A 112 -15.12 -15.76 -42.51
CA GLY A 112 -14.51 -16.98 -43.05
C GLY A 112 -15.40 -18.21 -42.89
N TRP A 113 -16.02 -18.37 -41.73
CA TRP A 113 -17.01 -19.43 -41.51
C TRP A 113 -18.24 -19.32 -42.41
N GLY A 114 -18.65 -18.10 -42.79
CA GLY A 114 -19.69 -17.89 -43.80
C GLY A 114 -19.28 -18.48 -45.16
N GLU A 115 -18.05 -18.21 -45.60
CA GLU A 115 -17.51 -18.76 -46.84
C GLU A 115 -17.40 -20.30 -46.80
N ASP A 116 -17.01 -20.87 -45.65
CA ASP A 116 -16.93 -22.32 -45.45
C ASP A 116 -18.31 -23.00 -45.47
N LEU A 117 -19.33 -22.35 -44.88
CA LEU A 117 -20.72 -22.81 -44.94
C LEU A 117 -21.30 -22.69 -46.35
N ASP A 118 -20.85 -21.74 -47.15
CA ASP A 118 -21.23 -21.63 -48.56
C ASP A 118 -20.66 -22.73 -49.43
N ARG A 119 -19.50 -23.27 -49.06
CA ARG A 119 -18.90 -24.43 -49.72
C ARG A 119 -19.45 -25.78 -49.22
N MET A 120 -20.31 -25.79 -48.21
CA MET A 120 -20.89 -27.00 -47.63
C MET A 120 -21.75 -27.75 -48.67
N LYS A 121 -21.48 -29.05 -48.85
CA LYS A 121 -22.32 -29.92 -49.70
C LYS A 121 -23.67 -30.14 -49.03
N LEU A 122 -24.74 -29.75 -49.71
CA LEU A 122 -26.10 -29.78 -49.16
C LEU A 122 -26.75 -31.17 -49.20
N GLN A 123 -26.37 -32.00 -50.17
CA GLN A 123 -26.94 -33.32 -50.35
C GLN A 123 -25.85 -34.31 -50.72
N ASN A 124 -25.90 -35.49 -50.11
CA ASN A 124 -25.04 -36.62 -50.48
C ASN A 124 -25.86 -37.90 -50.45
N VAL A 125 -25.65 -38.76 -51.45
CA VAL A 125 -26.32 -40.06 -51.57
C VAL A 125 -25.25 -41.14 -51.46
N SER A 126 -25.47 -42.11 -50.59
CA SER A 126 -24.57 -43.24 -50.34
C SER A 126 -25.43 -44.48 -50.27
N GLY A 127 -25.31 -45.32 -51.29
CA GLY A 127 -26.16 -46.50 -51.45
C GLY A 127 -27.64 -46.13 -51.43
N ILE A 128 -28.39 -46.72 -50.49
CA ILE A 128 -29.84 -46.50 -50.33
C ILE A 128 -30.22 -45.27 -49.48
N PHE A 129 -29.25 -44.58 -48.85
CA PHE A 129 -29.51 -43.43 -47.98
C PHE A 129 -29.16 -42.11 -48.66
N GLN A 130 -29.88 -41.06 -48.28
CA GLN A 130 -29.59 -39.67 -48.66
C GLN A 130 -29.55 -38.80 -47.41
N VAL A 131 -28.49 -38.00 -47.26
CA VAL A 131 -28.36 -37.00 -46.20
C VAL A 131 -28.67 -35.61 -46.77
N ASP A 132 -29.61 -34.91 -46.15
CA ASP A 132 -29.92 -33.50 -46.44
C ASP A 132 -29.39 -32.60 -45.32
N SER A 133 -28.42 -31.74 -45.66
CA SER A 133 -27.75 -30.84 -44.71
C SER A 133 -28.26 -29.39 -44.78
N LYS A 134 -29.34 -29.12 -45.53
CA LYS A 134 -29.90 -27.75 -45.65
C LYS A 134 -30.31 -27.18 -44.32
N THR A 135 -31.00 -27.96 -43.49
CA THR A 135 -31.47 -27.52 -42.16
C THR A 135 -30.28 -27.16 -41.27
N LEU A 136 -29.21 -27.96 -41.30
CA LEU A 136 -27.98 -27.68 -40.54
C LEU A 136 -27.31 -26.40 -41.06
N LYS A 137 -27.15 -26.25 -42.38
CA LYS A 137 -26.57 -25.02 -42.96
C LYS A 137 -27.37 -23.78 -42.55
N HIS A 138 -28.70 -23.81 -42.73
CA HIS A 138 -29.55 -22.67 -42.37
C HIS A 138 -29.46 -22.32 -40.88
N PHE A 139 -29.44 -23.32 -40.00
CA PHE A 139 -29.27 -23.10 -38.58
C PHE A 139 -27.93 -22.43 -38.24
N LEU A 140 -26.80 -22.97 -38.76
CA LEU A 140 -25.48 -22.42 -38.49
C LEU A 140 -25.28 -21.02 -39.09
N VAL A 141 -25.82 -20.77 -40.29
CA VAL A 141 -25.81 -19.44 -40.91
C VAL A 141 -26.56 -18.44 -40.02
N ASN A 142 -27.76 -18.79 -39.55
CA ASN A 142 -28.55 -17.91 -38.69
C ASN A 142 -27.85 -17.60 -37.36
N GLU A 143 -27.28 -18.61 -36.68
CA GLU A 143 -26.57 -18.41 -35.41
C GLU A 143 -25.32 -17.52 -35.58
N LYS A 144 -24.54 -17.77 -36.64
CA LYS A 144 -23.37 -16.96 -37.00
C LYS A 144 -23.76 -15.52 -37.36
N ASP A 145 -24.82 -15.33 -38.14
CA ASP A 145 -25.31 -14.01 -38.54
C ASP A 145 -25.87 -13.24 -37.35
N ARG A 146 -26.55 -13.91 -36.40
CA ARG A 146 -26.99 -13.30 -35.13
C ARG A 146 -25.80 -12.67 -34.39
N VAL A 147 -24.76 -13.47 -34.13
CA VAL A 147 -23.57 -12.98 -33.42
C VAL A 147 -22.87 -11.87 -34.19
N LEU A 148 -22.76 -12.00 -35.53
CA LEU A 148 -22.11 -10.98 -36.34
C LEU A 148 -22.87 -9.64 -36.35
N GLU A 149 -24.20 -9.66 -36.43
CA GLU A 149 -25.02 -8.45 -36.36
C GLU A 149 -24.98 -7.81 -34.97
N ASP A 150 -24.97 -8.60 -33.90
CA ASP A 150 -24.79 -8.10 -32.55
C ASP A 150 -23.42 -7.43 -32.37
N MET A 151 -22.33 -8.08 -32.84
CA MET A 151 -20.99 -7.49 -32.83
C MET A 151 -20.93 -6.19 -33.63
N LYS A 152 -21.54 -6.14 -34.83
CA LYS A 152 -21.60 -4.90 -35.63
C LYS A 152 -22.29 -3.77 -34.87
N SER A 153 -23.43 -4.06 -34.24
CA SER A 153 -24.19 -3.07 -33.47
C SER A 153 -23.41 -2.55 -32.27
N VAL A 154 -22.77 -3.45 -31.50
CA VAL A 154 -21.98 -3.08 -30.33
C VAL A 154 -20.74 -2.28 -30.74
N VAL A 155 -20.00 -2.71 -31.77
CA VAL A 155 -18.80 -2.02 -32.26
C VAL A 155 -19.16 -0.64 -32.82
N LEU A 156 -20.32 -0.48 -33.45
CA LEU A 156 -20.79 0.83 -33.93
C LEU A 156 -21.04 1.83 -32.79
N GLU A 157 -21.71 1.40 -31.72
CA GLU A 157 -21.93 2.28 -30.56
C GLU A 157 -20.62 2.53 -29.81
N ALA A 158 -19.78 1.50 -29.62
CA ALA A 158 -18.48 1.64 -28.98
C ALA A 158 -17.53 2.57 -29.76
N ALA A 159 -17.56 2.55 -31.10
CA ALA A 159 -16.78 3.46 -31.94
C ALA A 159 -17.21 4.91 -31.75
N LYS A 160 -18.52 5.16 -31.64
CA LYS A 160 -19.09 6.48 -31.35
C LYS A 160 -18.69 6.99 -29.96
N GLU A 161 -18.88 6.16 -28.92
CA GLU A 161 -18.50 6.51 -27.55
C GLU A 161 -16.99 6.77 -27.42
N SER A 162 -16.17 5.90 -28.04
CA SER A 162 -14.72 6.05 -28.08
C SER A 162 -14.30 7.32 -28.81
N CYS A 163 -14.92 7.65 -29.94
CA CYS A 163 -14.67 8.88 -30.68
C CYS A 163 -14.97 10.11 -29.83
N ALA A 164 -16.14 10.16 -29.19
CA ALA A 164 -16.54 11.26 -28.32
C ALA A 164 -15.58 11.43 -27.12
N LYS A 165 -15.15 10.33 -26.51
CA LYS A 165 -14.18 10.33 -25.41
C LYS A 165 -12.83 10.90 -25.85
N VAL A 166 -12.26 10.36 -26.94
CA VAL A 166 -10.96 10.83 -27.46
C VAL A 166 -11.02 12.31 -27.86
N LEU A 167 -12.12 12.74 -28.48
CA LEU A 167 -12.36 14.13 -28.84
C LEU A 167 -12.41 15.05 -27.60
N SER A 168 -13.12 14.64 -26.55
CA SER A 168 -13.16 15.36 -25.27
C SER A 168 -11.77 15.46 -24.62
N ASP A 169 -10.98 14.38 -24.67
CA ASP A 169 -9.61 14.36 -24.14
C ASP A 169 -8.71 15.35 -24.88
N PHE A 170 -8.81 15.43 -26.21
CA PHE A 170 -8.11 16.45 -27.01
C PHE A 170 -8.56 17.87 -26.65
N GLN A 171 -9.86 18.12 -26.55
CA GLN A 171 -10.39 19.44 -26.18
C GLN A 171 -9.90 19.90 -24.80
N GLN A 172 -9.89 19.02 -23.81
CA GLN A 172 -9.38 19.33 -22.47
C GLN A 172 -7.90 19.71 -22.51
N LYS A 173 -7.09 18.95 -23.25
CA LYS A 173 -5.64 19.20 -23.38
C LYS A 173 -5.35 20.48 -24.15
N ILE A 174 -6.09 20.78 -25.23
CA ILE A 174 -6.01 22.06 -25.95
C ILE A 174 -6.32 23.23 -25.01
N LYS A 175 -7.35 23.10 -24.18
CA LYS A 175 -7.71 24.14 -23.19
C LYS A 175 -6.59 24.38 -22.18
N MET A 176 -5.89 23.32 -21.75
CA MET A 176 -4.73 23.44 -20.85
C MET A 176 -3.55 24.14 -21.54
N LEU A 177 -3.24 23.77 -22.80
CA LEU A 177 -2.18 24.39 -23.61
C LEU A 177 -2.50 25.85 -23.99
N SER A 178 -3.76 26.26 -23.97
CA SER A 178 -4.17 27.64 -24.31
C SER A 178 -4.01 28.63 -23.15
N LYS A 179 -3.69 28.15 -21.94
CA LYS A 179 -3.47 29.02 -20.78
C LYS A 179 -2.14 29.78 -20.95
N LYS A 180 -2.16 31.09 -20.72
CA LYS A 180 -0.95 31.92 -20.77
C LYS A 180 -0.39 32.13 -19.36
N PRO A 181 0.78 31.57 -19.04
CA PRO A 181 1.39 31.80 -17.73
C PRO A 181 1.92 33.23 -17.59
N THR A 182 1.68 33.85 -16.43
CA THR A 182 2.10 35.21 -16.08
C THR A 182 3.14 35.26 -14.96
N SER A 183 3.07 34.35 -13.98
CA SER A 183 4.07 34.24 -12.91
C SER A 183 5.07 33.12 -13.18
N LEU A 184 6.19 33.11 -12.44
CA LEU A 184 7.15 32.01 -12.51
C LEU A 184 6.53 30.66 -12.14
N LYS A 185 5.68 30.64 -11.10
CA LYS A 185 4.95 29.45 -10.65
C LYS A 185 3.98 28.95 -11.72
N ASP A 186 3.21 29.87 -12.33
CA ASP A 186 2.30 29.51 -13.42
C ASP A 186 3.08 29.00 -14.64
N PHE A 187 4.25 29.58 -14.92
CA PHE A 187 5.10 29.16 -16.03
C PHE A 187 5.69 27.77 -15.79
N ALA A 188 6.16 27.47 -14.58
CA ALA A 188 6.60 26.13 -14.21
C ALA A 188 5.45 25.12 -14.36
N SER A 189 4.28 25.38 -13.76
CA SER A 189 3.12 24.49 -13.89
C SER A 189 2.70 24.29 -15.36
N TYR A 190 2.79 25.34 -16.18
CA TYR A 190 2.51 25.27 -17.61
C TYR A 190 3.51 24.39 -18.36
N VAL A 191 4.82 24.54 -18.11
CA VAL A 191 5.86 23.71 -18.72
C VAL A 191 5.71 22.24 -18.32
N GLU A 192 5.38 21.97 -17.05
CA GLU A 192 5.12 20.61 -16.56
C GLU A 192 3.90 19.99 -17.25
N THR A 193 2.79 20.74 -17.31
CA THR A 193 1.58 20.32 -18.03
C THR A 193 1.87 20.03 -19.50
N LYS A 194 2.62 20.91 -20.17
CA LYS A 194 3.00 20.74 -21.57
C LYS A 194 3.88 19.50 -21.76
N ASN A 195 4.88 19.28 -20.90
CA ASN A 195 5.73 18.08 -20.97
C ASN A 195 4.92 16.79 -20.72
N ALA A 196 3.97 16.79 -19.79
CA ALA A 196 3.07 15.67 -19.55
C ALA A 196 2.19 15.38 -20.78
N ILE A 197 1.59 16.41 -21.38
CA ILE A 197 0.79 16.29 -22.61
C ILE A 197 1.64 15.76 -23.77
N THR A 198 2.89 16.23 -23.91
CA THR A 198 3.83 15.72 -24.94
C THR A 198 4.16 14.24 -24.73
N ASN A 199 4.32 13.78 -23.49
CA ASN A 199 4.56 12.36 -23.20
C ASN A 199 3.35 11.48 -23.55
N GLU A 200 2.14 12.01 -23.38
CA GLU A 200 0.88 11.34 -23.72
C GLU A 200 0.50 11.45 -25.21
N LEU A 201 1.21 12.24 -26.00
CA LEU A 201 0.95 12.46 -27.43
C LEU A 201 0.82 11.15 -28.21
N LYS A 202 1.74 10.21 -27.98
CA LYS A 202 1.73 8.91 -28.68
C LYS A 202 0.46 8.12 -28.38
N VAL A 203 0.06 8.08 -27.11
CA VAL A 203 -1.13 7.31 -26.66
C VAL A 203 -2.42 7.91 -27.24
N LEU A 204 -2.54 9.23 -27.22
CA LEU A 204 -3.68 9.94 -27.82
C LEU A 204 -3.78 9.70 -29.33
N MET A 205 -2.66 9.85 -30.04
CA MET A 205 -2.62 9.64 -31.49
C MET A 205 -2.96 8.20 -31.86
N THR A 206 -2.45 7.21 -31.12
CA THR A 206 -2.82 5.79 -31.31
C THR A 206 -4.29 5.55 -31.02
N SER A 207 -4.87 6.20 -30.00
CA SER A 207 -6.29 6.07 -29.68
C SER A 207 -7.16 6.61 -30.83
N SER A 208 -6.83 7.78 -31.37
CA SER A 208 -7.51 8.33 -32.55
C SER A 208 -7.40 7.43 -33.77
N GLN A 209 -6.22 6.87 -34.06
CA GLN A 209 -6.03 5.92 -35.17
C GLN A 209 -6.85 4.64 -34.96
N THR A 210 -7.00 4.21 -33.72
CA THR A 210 -7.80 3.03 -33.39
C THR A 210 -9.28 3.26 -33.67
N VAL A 211 -9.82 4.45 -33.36
CA VAL A 211 -11.18 4.83 -33.74
C VAL A 211 -11.37 4.80 -35.27
N ASP A 212 -10.40 5.31 -36.04
CA ASP A 212 -10.43 5.20 -37.51
C ASP A 212 -10.46 3.74 -37.98
N GLU A 213 -9.67 2.87 -37.35
CA GLU A 213 -9.66 1.44 -37.66
C GLU A 213 -11.00 0.77 -37.35
N MET A 214 -11.66 1.13 -36.24
CA MET A 214 -12.99 0.60 -35.89
C MET A 214 -14.03 0.97 -36.96
N TYR A 215 -14.10 2.23 -37.38
CA TYR A 215 -15.01 2.66 -38.45
C TYR A 215 -14.67 2.01 -39.80
N LYS A 216 -13.37 1.84 -40.12
CA LYS A 216 -12.95 1.12 -41.34
C LYS A 216 -13.41 -0.34 -41.31
N VAL A 217 -13.34 -1.03 -40.17
CA VAL A 217 -13.85 -2.39 -40.03
C VAL A 217 -15.36 -2.43 -40.22
N LEU A 218 -16.11 -1.52 -39.60
CA LEU A 218 -17.57 -1.44 -39.79
C LEU A 218 -17.96 -1.27 -41.27
N VAL A 219 -17.27 -0.39 -42.00
CA VAL A 219 -17.46 -0.23 -43.47
C VAL A 219 -17.10 -1.50 -44.22
N GLN A 220 -16.01 -2.20 -43.86
CA GLN A 220 -15.63 -3.48 -44.49
C GLN A 220 -16.69 -4.56 -44.31
N PHE A 221 -17.51 -4.48 -43.25
CA PHE A 221 -18.62 -5.39 -42.94
C PHE A 221 -19.99 -4.84 -43.39
N ASP A 222 -19.99 -3.89 -44.33
CA ASP A 222 -21.17 -3.28 -44.96
C ASP A 222 -22.12 -2.58 -43.97
N VAL A 223 -21.60 -2.15 -42.81
CA VAL A 223 -22.36 -1.35 -41.84
C VAL A 223 -22.45 0.09 -42.33
N LYS A 224 -23.68 0.61 -42.48
CA LYS A 224 -23.92 2.01 -42.84
C LYS A 224 -23.70 2.91 -41.62
N ILE A 225 -22.65 3.72 -41.66
CA ILE A 225 -22.35 4.68 -40.60
C ILE A 225 -23.33 5.86 -40.67
N PRO A 226 -24.03 6.22 -39.58
CA PRO A 226 -24.90 7.40 -39.54
C PRO A 226 -24.13 8.70 -39.82
N SER A 227 -24.79 9.67 -40.48
CA SER A 227 -24.17 10.97 -40.78
C SER A 227 -23.63 11.70 -39.55
N ALA A 228 -24.33 11.62 -38.41
CA ALA A 228 -23.87 12.21 -37.16
C ALA A 228 -22.54 11.64 -36.66
N GLN A 229 -22.28 10.35 -36.88
CA GLN A 229 -21.01 9.71 -36.49
C GLN A 229 -19.88 10.05 -37.47
N MET A 230 -20.19 10.22 -38.76
CA MET A 230 -19.21 10.71 -39.74
C MET A 230 -18.75 12.13 -39.43
N VAL A 231 -19.68 13.02 -39.06
CA VAL A 231 -19.34 14.38 -38.60
C VAL A 231 -18.44 14.33 -37.36
N LEU A 232 -18.76 13.46 -36.39
CA LEU A 232 -17.93 13.30 -35.19
C LEU A 232 -16.51 12.81 -35.52
N LEU A 233 -16.37 11.93 -36.52
CA LEU A 233 -15.07 11.46 -36.99
C LEU A 233 -14.28 12.57 -37.70
N ASP A 234 -14.94 13.38 -38.54
CA ASP A 234 -14.34 14.56 -39.17
C ASP A 234 -13.89 15.59 -38.11
N ASP A 235 -14.70 15.81 -37.07
CA ASP A 235 -14.36 16.67 -35.93
C ASP A 235 -13.13 16.14 -35.17
N LEU A 236 -12.99 14.81 -35.04
CA LEU A 236 -11.81 14.19 -34.44
C LEU A 236 -10.54 14.42 -35.31
N HIS A 237 -10.65 14.34 -36.63
CA HIS A 237 -9.51 14.66 -37.51
C HIS A 237 -9.15 16.16 -37.45
N GLY A 238 -10.16 17.01 -37.37
CA GLY A 238 -9.99 18.45 -37.17
C GLY A 238 -9.29 18.76 -35.84
N ILE A 239 -9.74 18.16 -34.73
CA ILE A 239 -9.17 18.43 -33.40
C ILE A 239 -7.72 17.92 -33.28
N ASN A 240 -7.35 16.82 -33.94
CA ASN A 240 -5.97 16.34 -34.00
C ASN A 240 -5.03 17.39 -34.60
N SER A 241 -5.47 18.03 -35.69
CA SER A 241 -4.69 19.06 -36.37
C SER A 241 -4.58 20.32 -35.52
N GLN A 242 -5.69 20.74 -34.89
CA GLN A 242 -5.69 21.85 -33.93
C GLN A 242 -4.80 21.58 -32.71
N PHE A 243 -4.83 20.36 -32.18
CA PHE A 243 -4.00 19.96 -31.04
C PHE A 243 -2.51 20.07 -31.37
N GLN A 244 -2.08 19.59 -32.54
CA GLN A 244 -0.69 19.74 -32.98
C GLN A 244 -0.29 21.22 -33.10
N MET A 245 -1.15 22.05 -33.68
CA MET A 245 -0.90 23.50 -33.77
C MET A 245 -0.77 24.15 -32.39
N HIS A 246 -1.63 23.78 -31.43
CA HIS A 246 -1.57 24.28 -30.05
C HIS A 246 -0.32 23.77 -29.30
N LEU A 247 0.11 22.54 -29.56
CA LEU A 247 1.33 21.98 -28.98
C LEU A 247 2.58 22.70 -29.49
N ASP A 248 2.66 22.95 -30.80
CA ASP A 248 3.76 23.70 -31.43
C ASP A 248 3.76 25.17 -30.98
N GLY A 249 2.57 25.77 -30.84
CA GLY A 249 2.40 27.10 -30.27
C GLY A 249 2.87 27.17 -28.81
N ALA A 250 2.55 26.16 -28.01
CA ALA A 250 3.00 26.06 -26.63
C ALA A 250 4.54 25.91 -26.52
N GLU A 251 5.17 25.14 -27.42
CA GLU A 251 6.63 25.03 -27.52
C GLU A 251 7.28 26.40 -27.81
N THR A 252 6.69 27.15 -28.74
CA THR A 252 7.15 28.49 -29.13
C THR A 252 6.99 29.49 -27.96
N GLU A 253 5.88 29.42 -27.22
CA GLU A 253 5.65 30.28 -26.03
C GLU A 253 6.64 29.96 -24.91
N VAL A 254 6.89 28.67 -24.65
CA VAL A 254 7.87 28.23 -23.64
C VAL A 254 9.27 28.68 -24.05
N SER A 255 9.72 28.39 -25.26
CA SER A 255 11.05 28.81 -25.74
C SER A 255 11.23 30.32 -25.80
N GLY A 256 10.16 31.10 -26.06
CA GLY A 256 10.20 32.55 -26.01
C GLY A 256 10.35 33.12 -24.60
N LYS A 257 9.69 32.52 -23.59
CA LYS A 257 9.68 33.00 -22.20
C LYS A 257 10.75 32.37 -21.30
N ILE A 258 11.32 31.22 -21.69
CA ILE A 258 12.23 30.44 -20.84
C ILE A 258 13.44 31.26 -20.40
N SER A 259 14.02 32.09 -21.29
CA SER A 259 15.18 32.92 -20.98
C SER A 259 14.85 33.99 -19.93
N GLN A 260 13.69 34.64 -20.07
CA GLN A 260 13.23 35.64 -19.10
C GLN A 260 12.94 35.00 -17.74
N MET A 261 12.20 33.89 -17.72
CA MET A 261 11.83 33.18 -16.50
C MET A 261 13.03 32.55 -15.81
N SER A 262 14.02 32.07 -16.57
CA SER A 262 15.30 31.59 -16.04
C SER A 262 16.10 32.71 -15.36
N SER A 263 16.05 33.93 -15.91
CA SER A 263 16.67 35.10 -15.28
C SER A 263 15.96 35.48 -13.98
N THR A 264 14.62 35.48 -13.98
CA THR A 264 13.81 35.71 -12.77
C THR A 264 14.08 34.66 -11.69
N LEU A 265 14.14 33.37 -12.05
CA LEU A 265 14.48 32.28 -11.14
C LEU A 265 15.87 32.46 -10.53
N LYS A 266 16.88 32.78 -11.35
CA LYS A 266 18.25 33.07 -10.84
C LYS A 266 18.25 34.26 -9.87
N SER A 267 17.50 35.32 -10.17
CA SER A 267 17.39 36.47 -9.27
C SER A 267 16.70 36.10 -7.95
N GLN A 268 15.71 35.21 -7.95
CA GLN A 268 15.06 34.73 -6.73
C GLN A 268 15.99 33.83 -5.90
N ILE A 269 16.75 32.95 -6.54
CA ILE A 269 17.76 32.12 -5.87
C ILE A 269 18.82 32.99 -5.19
N ASN A 270 19.34 34.01 -5.89
CA ASN A 270 20.30 34.95 -5.29
C ASN A 270 19.71 35.69 -4.07
N LYS A 271 18.42 36.03 -4.10
CA LYS A 271 17.75 36.64 -2.93
C LYS A 271 17.67 35.69 -1.75
N LEU A 272 17.45 34.39 -1.98
CA LEU A 272 17.50 33.40 -0.91
C LEU A 272 18.91 33.33 -0.31
N ASP A 273 19.95 33.36 -1.14
CA ASP A 273 21.33 33.41 -0.66
C ASP A 273 21.62 34.68 0.17
N ASP A 274 21.17 35.85 -0.29
CA ASP A 274 21.31 37.11 0.46
C ASP A 274 20.57 37.04 1.81
N GLN A 275 19.36 36.47 1.84
CA GLN A 275 18.60 36.24 3.08
C GLN A 275 19.33 35.29 4.02
N LEU A 276 19.89 34.19 3.50
CA LEU A 276 20.68 33.25 4.28
C LEU A 276 21.95 33.90 4.86
N MET A 277 22.65 34.74 4.09
CA MET A 277 23.80 35.49 4.58
C MET A 277 23.41 36.46 5.70
N ASN A 278 22.25 37.13 5.57
CA ASN A 278 21.73 38.00 6.63
C ASN A 278 21.39 37.21 7.91
N ILE A 279 20.77 36.03 7.76
CA ILE A 279 20.50 35.13 8.89
C ILE A 279 21.81 34.71 9.55
N MET A 280 22.81 34.24 8.78
CA MET A 280 24.13 33.89 9.32
C MET A 280 24.80 35.05 10.07
N ALA A 281 24.72 36.27 9.53
CA ALA A 281 25.26 37.46 10.17
C ALA A 281 24.53 37.76 11.49
N SER A 282 23.21 37.60 11.52
CA SER A 282 22.39 37.79 12.72
C SER A 282 22.63 36.72 13.79
N LEU A 283 22.89 35.46 13.39
CA LEU A 283 23.26 34.37 14.30
C LEU A 283 24.70 34.50 14.81
N GLY A 284 25.56 35.16 14.03
CA GLY A 284 26.96 35.44 14.34
C GLY A 284 27.20 36.77 15.06
N SER A 285 26.15 37.50 15.45
CA SER A 285 26.25 38.77 16.16
C SER A 285 25.02 39.04 17.04
N GLY A 286 25.04 40.13 17.81
CA GLY A 286 23.90 40.55 18.61
C GLY A 286 23.60 39.64 19.81
N ILE A 287 22.31 39.54 20.15
CA ILE A 287 21.82 38.93 21.39
C ILE A 287 22.17 37.43 21.51
N VAL A 288 22.36 36.73 20.39
CA VAL A 288 22.67 35.29 20.34
C VAL A 288 24.09 34.96 20.84
N LEU A 289 25.00 35.94 20.83
CA LEU A 289 26.36 35.80 21.34
C LEU A 289 26.57 36.46 22.71
N ASP A 290 25.58 37.21 23.20
CA ASP A 290 25.68 37.91 24.47
C ASP A 290 25.47 36.92 25.63
N PRO A 291 26.49 36.63 26.44
CA PRO A 291 26.34 35.73 27.58
C PRO A 291 25.39 36.30 28.64
N GLU A 292 25.08 37.59 28.68
CA GLU A 292 24.17 38.17 29.69
C GLU A 292 22.72 38.31 29.18
N ALA A 293 22.44 37.90 27.95
CA ALA A 293 21.09 37.97 27.39
C ALA A 293 20.11 37.03 28.11
N ASP A 294 18.84 37.44 28.12
CA ASP A 294 17.73 36.62 28.61
C ASP A 294 17.44 35.48 27.63
N CYS A 295 17.30 34.26 28.16
CA CYS A 295 17.08 33.07 27.36
C CYS A 295 15.77 33.13 26.55
N LYS A 296 14.71 33.75 27.08
CA LYS A 296 13.42 33.85 26.40
C LYS A 296 13.50 34.76 25.20
N ASP A 297 14.12 35.94 25.36
CA ASP A 297 14.31 36.89 24.28
C ASP A 297 15.16 36.28 23.14
N VAL A 298 16.22 35.54 23.48
CA VAL A 298 17.05 34.86 22.48
C VAL A 298 16.30 33.72 21.79
N LEU A 299 15.56 32.91 22.54
CA LEU A 299 14.79 31.79 21.98
C LEU A 299 13.64 32.27 21.08
N GLU A 300 13.00 33.40 21.42
CA GLU A 300 11.99 34.05 20.57
C GLU A 300 12.62 34.53 19.25
N PHE A 301 13.75 35.24 19.32
CA PHE A 301 14.50 35.63 18.12
C PHE A 301 14.90 34.42 17.26
N LEU A 302 15.40 33.34 17.87
CA LEU A 302 15.74 32.11 17.16
C LEU A 302 14.49 31.46 16.54
N ALA A 303 13.34 31.49 17.20
CA ALA A 303 12.10 30.99 16.63
C ALA A 303 11.69 31.77 15.37
N GLU A 304 11.86 33.11 15.35
CA GLU A 304 11.63 33.93 14.16
C GLU A 304 12.59 33.54 13.02
N GLN A 305 13.89 33.39 13.31
CA GLN A 305 14.87 32.97 12.31
C GLN A 305 14.56 31.56 11.76
N LYS A 306 14.04 30.66 12.60
CA LYS A 306 13.66 29.30 12.20
C LYS A 306 12.56 29.31 11.15
N VAL A 307 11.53 30.12 11.34
CA VAL A 307 10.44 30.28 10.35
C VAL A 307 11.01 30.70 9.00
N VAL A 308 11.91 31.69 8.99
CA VAL A 308 12.53 32.16 7.74
C VAL A 308 13.41 31.08 7.09
N ILE A 309 14.20 30.33 7.86
CA ILE A 309 15.02 29.21 7.33
C ILE A 309 14.13 28.13 6.71
N ASP A 310 13.02 27.79 7.35
CA ASP A 310 12.09 26.76 6.87
C ASP A 310 11.35 27.21 5.60
N ASP A 311 10.95 28.48 5.51
CA ASP A 311 10.39 29.08 4.30
C ASP A 311 11.40 29.07 3.15
N ILE A 312 12.66 29.47 3.41
CA ILE A 312 13.74 29.44 2.42
C ILE A 312 14.01 28.00 1.94
N LYS A 313 13.91 27.01 2.83
CA LYS A 313 14.08 25.60 2.47
C LYS A 313 12.98 25.12 1.52
N LEU A 314 11.73 25.49 1.78
CA LEU A 314 10.60 25.19 0.89
C LEU A 314 10.77 25.85 -0.49
N ASP A 315 11.19 27.11 -0.51
CA ASP A 315 11.47 27.85 -1.73
C ASP A 315 12.66 27.23 -2.50
N ALA A 316 13.72 26.81 -1.82
CA ALA A 316 14.88 26.15 -2.43
C ALA A 316 14.50 24.82 -3.11
N GLU A 317 13.64 24.01 -2.49
CA GLU A 317 13.10 22.79 -3.10
C GLU A 317 12.27 23.10 -4.35
N THR A 318 11.40 24.11 -4.25
CA THR A 318 10.56 24.59 -5.36
C THR A 318 11.41 25.09 -6.53
N TYR A 319 12.42 25.92 -6.25
CA TYR A 319 13.31 26.47 -7.27
C TYR A 319 14.22 25.41 -7.88
N SER A 320 14.69 24.43 -7.09
CA SER A 320 15.44 23.28 -7.63
C SER A 320 14.60 22.45 -8.59
N HIS A 321 13.32 22.26 -8.29
CA HIS A 321 12.37 21.62 -9.19
C HIS A 321 12.20 22.45 -10.48
N TYR A 322 12.06 23.78 -10.38
CA TYR A 322 11.99 24.66 -11.56
C TYR A 322 13.27 24.62 -12.41
N GLN A 323 14.46 24.58 -11.79
CA GLN A 323 15.72 24.43 -12.52
C GLN A 323 15.76 23.13 -13.33
N LYS A 324 15.32 22.01 -12.75
CA LYS A 324 15.19 20.73 -13.47
C LYS A 324 14.21 20.83 -14.64
N LEU A 325 13.04 21.41 -14.39
CA LEU A 325 11.99 21.56 -15.39
C LEU A 325 12.43 22.42 -16.59
N PHE A 326 13.23 23.46 -16.33
CA PHE A 326 13.77 24.37 -17.34
C PHE A 326 15.08 23.88 -17.98
N GLY A 327 15.63 22.74 -17.53
CA GLY A 327 16.91 22.23 -18.03
C GLY A 327 18.12 23.08 -17.62
N LEU A 328 18.02 23.80 -16.51
CA LEU A 328 19.09 24.64 -15.97
C LEU A 328 20.01 23.83 -15.03
N PRO A 329 21.28 24.26 -14.86
CA PRO A 329 22.15 23.72 -13.82
C PRO A 329 21.51 23.92 -12.43
N GLN A 330 21.53 22.89 -11.60
CA GLN A 330 21.02 22.97 -10.23
C GLN A 330 21.93 23.84 -9.38
N HIS A 331 21.33 24.70 -8.57
CA HIS A 331 22.07 25.50 -7.60
C HIS A 331 22.42 24.65 -6.38
N GLU A 332 23.65 24.77 -5.90
CA GLU A 332 24.08 24.14 -4.65
C GLU A 332 23.79 25.11 -3.50
N TYR A 333 22.80 24.78 -2.67
CA TYR A 333 22.40 25.62 -1.52
C TYR A 333 23.35 25.43 -0.32
N GLY A 334 24.65 25.63 -0.52
CA GLY A 334 25.66 25.51 0.53
C GLY A 334 25.44 26.48 1.70
N ASN A 335 24.92 27.67 1.41
CA ASN A 335 24.56 28.64 2.43
C ASN A 335 23.39 28.16 3.30
N LEU A 336 22.42 27.43 2.74
CA LEU A 336 21.28 26.91 3.50
C LEU A 336 21.74 25.87 4.53
N VAL A 337 22.65 24.97 4.11
CA VAL A 337 23.26 23.97 5.00
C VAL A 337 24.02 24.67 6.12
N THR A 338 24.88 25.63 5.77
CA THR A 338 25.69 26.35 6.75
C THR A 338 24.83 27.16 7.73
N ALA A 339 23.78 27.83 7.25
CA ALA A 339 22.88 28.62 8.09
C ALA A 339 22.07 27.74 9.03
N SER A 340 21.58 26.59 8.54
CA SER A 340 20.86 25.61 9.36
C SER A 340 21.78 25.03 10.43
N ASP A 341 23.00 24.65 10.08
CA ASP A 341 23.99 24.14 11.04
C ASP A 341 24.37 25.19 12.10
N MET A 342 24.51 26.46 11.71
CA MET A 342 24.75 27.57 12.65
C MET A 342 23.56 27.76 13.58
N PHE A 343 22.34 27.76 13.03
CA PHE A 343 21.10 27.87 13.78
C PHE A 343 20.96 26.75 14.81
N ASP A 344 21.08 25.49 14.38
CA ASP A 344 20.88 24.31 15.22
C ASP A 344 21.85 24.30 16.41
N LYS A 345 23.12 24.70 16.18
CA LYS A 345 24.12 24.83 17.26
C LYS A 345 23.70 25.89 18.29
N LYS A 346 23.26 27.07 17.83
CA LYS A 346 22.85 28.16 18.74
C LYS A 346 21.58 27.81 19.48
N GLN A 347 20.60 27.22 18.81
CA GLN A 347 19.36 26.77 19.43
C GLN A 347 19.62 25.69 20.50
N GLU A 348 20.51 24.73 20.23
CA GLU A 348 20.86 23.68 21.20
C GLU A 348 21.46 24.28 22.48
N VAL A 349 22.41 25.21 22.36
CA VAL A 349 23.05 25.84 23.53
C VAL A 349 22.04 26.66 24.33
N TRP A 350 21.30 27.56 23.68
CA TRP A 350 20.36 28.44 24.38
C TRP A 350 19.19 27.69 24.99
N LYS A 351 18.68 26.66 24.31
CA LYS A 351 17.67 25.78 24.89
C LYS A 351 18.21 25.04 26.11
N THR A 352 19.45 24.53 26.03
CA THR A 352 20.08 23.86 27.18
C THR A 352 20.27 24.81 28.36
N ILE A 353 20.60 26.09 28.11
CA ILE A 353 20.67 27.11 29.17
C ILE A 353 19.29 27.34 29.78
N ASN A 354 18.26 27.56 28.97
CA ASN A 354 16.89 27.76 29.46
C ASN A 354 16.42 26.56 30.30
N ASP A 355 16.55 25.35 29.78
CA ASP A 355 16.16 24.11 30.48
C ASP A 355 16.94 23.96 31.80
N TRP A 356 18.23 24.33 31.81
CA TRP A 356 19.05 24.31 33.02
C TRP A 356 18.61 25.36 34.05
N GLU A 357 18.31 26.58 33.61
CA GLU A 357 17.85 27.66 34.49
C GLU A 357 16.46 27.36 35.08
N ASP A 358 15.54 26.82 34.28
CA ASP A 358 14.23 26.36 34.74
C ASP A 358 14.37 25.23 35.78
N ASN A 359 15.22 24.22 35.52
CA ASN A 359 15.48 23.14 36.47
C ASN A 359 16.08 23.67 37.79
N VAL A 360 17.04 24.59 37.70
CA VAL A 360 17.65 25.21 38.88
C VAL A 360 16.61 26.01 39.67
N PHE A 361 15.76 26.78 39.00
CA PHE A 361 14.69 27.54 39.62
C PHE A 361 13.66 26.62 40.32
N ASP A 362 13.28 25.53 39.66
CA ASP A 362 12.38 24.52 40.20
C ASP A 362 12.96 23.86 41.45
N TRP A 363 14.25 23.48 41.42
CA TRP A 363 14.91 22.95 42.62
C TRP A 363 14.98 23.96 43.75
N GLN A 364 15.29 25.22 43.44
CA GLN A 364 15.39 26.28 44.44
C GLN A 364 14.04 26.56 45.13
N SER A 365 12.93 26.50 44.38
CA SER A 365 11.59 26.83 44.88
C SER A 365 10.90 25.71 45.66
N GLN A 366 11.35 24.47 45.50
CA GLN A 366 10.78 23.31 46.19
C GLN A 366 11.22 23.22 47.67
N SER A 367 10.35 22.62 48.48
CA SER A 367 10.69 22.26 49.87
C SER A 367 11.84 21.25 49.87
N TRP A 368 12.85 21.48 50.73
CA TRP A 368 14.02 20.61 50.82
C TRP A 368 13.66 19.13 51.01
N PHE A 369 12.68 18.84 51.87
CA PHE A 369 12.27 17.47 52.19
C PHE A 369 11.51 16.77 51.05
N SER A 370 11.06 17.51 50.04
CA SER A 370 10.46 16.93 48.82
C SER A 370 11.49 16.62 47.74
N LEU A 371 12.67 17.24 47.82
CA LEU A 371 13.76 17.03 46.87
C LEU A 371 14.48 15.71 47.13
N LYS A 372 15.08 15.17 46.08
CA LYS A 372 15.93 13.98 46.13
C LYS A 372 17.35 14.36 45.71
N PRO A 373 18.25 14.67 46.67
CA PRO A 373 19.59 15.15 46.34
C PRO A 373 20.43 14.18 45.50
N ASP A 374 20.22 12.86 45.63
CA ASP A 374 20.87 11.86 44.78
C ASP A 374 20.44 11.92 43.32
N ASP A 375 19.17 12.25 43.05
CA ASP A 375 18.65 12.40 41.69
C ASP A 375 19.13 13.74 41.09
N MET A 376 19.16 14.80 41.90
CA MET A 376 19.77 16.07 41.51
C MET A 376 21.25 15.90 41.13
N ASP A 377 22.04 15.14 41.90
CA ASP A 377 23.44 14.85 41.57
C ASP A 377 23.58 14.19 40.19
N LYS A 378 22.77 13.16 39.91
CA LYS A 378 22.78 12.50 38.60
C LYS A 378 22.48 13.48 37.46
N GLU A 379 21.50 14.36 37.64
CA GLU A 379 21.14 15.39 36.67
C GLU A 379 22.27 16.43 36.48
N ILE A 380 22.86 16.93 37.56
CA ILE A 380 24.01 17.85 37.53
C ILE A 380 25.20 17.19 36.82
N GLN A 381 25.49 15.92 37.09
CA GLN A 381 26.56 15.19 36.41
C GLN A 381 26.30 14.99 34.92
N ALA A 382 25.06 14.66 34.54
CA ALA A 382 24.66 14.54 33.14
C ALA A 382 24.79 15.89 32.42
N MET A 383 24.28 16.96 33.03
CA MET A 383 24.38 18.31 32.49
C MET A 383 25.83 18.79 32.41
N THR A 384 26.69 18.43 33.37
CA THR A 384 28.13 18.75 33.31
C THR A 384 28.79 18.17 32.08
N LYS A 385 28.49 16.90 31.75
CA LYS A 385 29.01 16.25 30.55
C LYS A 385 28.51 16.94 29.29
N LEU A 386 27.22 17.30 29.25
CA LEU A 386 26.61 18.02 28.13
C LEU A 386 27.21 19.41 27.94
N ALA A 387 27.24 20.24 28.99
CA ALA A 387 27.81 21.59 28.95
C ALA A 387 29.29 21.59 28.54
N THR A 388 30.08 20.63 29.03
CA THR A 388 31.49 20.48 28.63
C THR A 388 31.61 20.10 27.14
N LYS A 389 30.74 19.23 26.64
CA LYS A 389 30.69 18.84 25.23
C LYS A 389 30.31 20.03 24.34
N LEU A 390 29.26 20.76 24.70
CA LEU A 390 28.79 21.94 23.98
C LEU A 390 29.88 23.02 23.92
N HIS A 391 30.49 23.34 25.07
CA HIS A 391 31.57 24.32 25.13
C HIS A 391 32.82 23.88 24.33
N LYS A 392 33.18 22.59 24.33
CA LYS A 392 34.29 22.09 23.51
C LYS A 392 34.02 22.23 22.00
N ARG A 393 32.75 22.15 21.59
CA ARG A 393 32.33 22.29 20.19
C ARG A 393 32.25 23.75 19.77
N ASP A 394 31.61 24.58 20.58
CA ASP A 394 31.21 25.94 20.18
C ASP A 394 32.24 27.00 20.62
N ASN A 395 32.93 26.76 21.75
CA ASN A 395 34.04 27.56 22.26
C ASN A 395 33.76 29.08 22.28
N ASP A 396 32.58 29.46 22.77
CA ASP A 396 32.12 30.84 22.88
C ASP A 396 31.74 31.20 24.33
N GLN A 397 31.42 32.48 24.57
CA GLN A 397 31.10 32.98 25.92
C GLN A 397 29.77 32.43 26.45
N VAL A 398 28.79 32.20 25.58
CA VAL A 398 27.48 31.64 25.94
C VAL A 398 27.61 30.20 26.43
N SER A 399 28.34 29.35 25.69
CA SER A 399 28.60 27.97 26.13
C SER A 399 29.47 27.91 27.39
N GLU A 400 30.36 28.88 27.59
CA GLU A 400 31.11 29.03 28.84
C GLU A 400 30.21 29.44 30.01
N ARG A 401 29.23 30.35 29.82
CA ARG A 401 28.22 30.67 30.85
C ARG A 401 27.51 29.42 31.35
N LEU A 402 27.00 28.59 30.44
CA LEU A 402 26.35 27.33 30.79
C LEU A 402 27.28 26.45 31.63
N LYS A 403 28.51 26.26 31.15
CA LYS A 403 29.51 25.42 31.80
C LYS A 403 29.90 25.93 33.18
N GLN A 404 30.08 27.23 33.36
CA GLN A 404 30.39 27.84 34.66
C GLN A 404 29.23 27.68 35.65
N SER A 405 27.99 27.93 35.20
CA SER A 405 26.79 27.74 36.02
C SER A 405 26.67 26.28 36.49
N VAL A 406 26.80 25.32 35.58
CA VAL A 406 26.73 23.89 35.92
C VAL A 406 27.88 23.45 36.83
N MET A 407 29.10 23.93 36.60
CA MET A 407 30.26 23.61 37.45
C MET A 407 30.12 24.18 38.86
N ARG A 408 29.49 25.36 39.01
CA ARG A 408 29.16 25.92 40.32
C ARG A 408 28.24 24.98 41.09
N TRP A 409 27.16 24.53 40.47
CA TRP A 409 26.22 23.57 41.07
C TRP A 409 26.85 22.21 41.37
N LYS A 410 27.74 21.73 40.51
CA LYS A 410 28.53 20.53 40.77
C LYS A 410 29.41 20.64 42.02
N GLY A 411 29.92 21.84 42.32
CA GLY A 411 30.65 22.09 43.57
C GLY A 411 29.78 21.93 44.82
N PHE A 412 28.47 22.16 44.70
CA PHE A 412 27.50 22.10 45.80
C PHE A 412 26.96 20.69 46.05
N THR A 413 27.04 19.80 45.07
CA THR A 413 26.49 18.43 45.13
C THR A 413 26.85 17.68 46.41
N ALA A 414 28.11 17.70 46.84
CA ALA A 414 28.55 16.94 48.02
C ALA A 414 27.79 17.37 49.29
N VAL A 415 27.57 18.67 49.45
CA VAL A 415 26.79 19.24 50.56
C VAL A 415 25.32 18.85 50.44
N LEU A 416 24.74 18.95 49.24
CA LEU A 416 23.33 18.60 49.00
C LEU A 416 23.05 17.13 49.31
N VAL A 417 23.92 16.22 48.86
CA VAL A 417 23.79 14.78 49.15
C VAL A 417 23.95 14.51 50.64
N ALA A 418 24.92 15.15 51.30
CA ALA A 418 25.10 15.01 52.74
C ALA A 418 23.88 15.48 53.54
N LEU A 419 23.23 16.59 53.14
CA LEU A 419 21.97 17.08 53.71
C LEU A 419 20.77 16.19 53.39
N GLY A 420 20.84 15.41 52.31
CA GLY A 420 19.81 14.47 51.88
C GLY A 420 19.83 13.14 52.63
N ASN A 421 20.79 12.96 53.53
CA ASN A 421 20.96 11.71 54.26
C ASN A 421 19.72 11.40 55.13
N PRO A 422 19.02 10.27 54.88
CA PRO A 422 17.81 9.91 55.62
C PRO A 422 18.06 9.61 57.11
N ALA A 423 19.31 9.43 57.52
CA ALA A 423 19.69 9.26 58.93
C ALA A 423 19.64 10.58 59.73
N LEU A 424 19.55 11.73 59.06
CA LEU A 424 19.46 13.03 59.72
C LEU A 424 18.12 13.17 60.47
N LYS A 425 18.21 13.49 61.77
CA LYS A 425 17.08 13.70 62.67
C LYS A 425 17.11 15.15 63.16
N GLU A 426 16.06 15.59 63.84
CA GLU A 426 15.94 16.95 64.36
C GLU A 426 17.20 17.43 65.11
N ARG A 427 17.80 16.58 65.94
CA ARG A 427 19.05 16.88 66.66
C ARG A 427 20.23 17.23 65.73
N HIS A 428 20.31 16.57 64.57
CA HIS A 428 21.36 16.80 63.57
C HIS A 428 21.08 18.11 62.84
N TRP A 429 19.84 18.32 62.43
CA TRP A 429 19.42 19.57 61.80
C TRP A 429 19.66 20.78 62.72
N ARG A 430 19.39 20.69 64.03
CA ARG A 430 19.70 21.77 64.98
C ARG A 430 21.17 22.16 64.98
N LYS A 431 22.11 21.20 64.90
CA LYS A 431 23.55 21.47 64.80
C LYS A 431 23.92 22.16 63.48
N ILE A 432 23.30 21.75 62.37
CA ILE A 432 23.51 22.37 61.05
C ILE A 432 23.00 23.81 61.05
N PHE A 433 21.81 24.06 61.60
CA PHE A 433 21.24 25.40 61.74
C PHE A 433 22.06 26.31 62.67
N GLU A 434 22.57 25.77 63.79
CA GLU A 434 23.48 26.49 64.68
C GLU A 434 24.76 26.91 63.95
N ALA A 435 25.35 26.03 63.14
CA ALA A 435 26.53 26.34 62.33
C ALA A 435 26.26 27.38 61.23
N MET A 436 25.01 27.49 60.74
CA MET A 436 24.59 28.55 59.82
C MET A 436 24.23 29.86 60.53
N GLU A 437 24.20 29.89 61.87
CA GLU A 437 23.72 31.02 62.68
C GLU A 437 22.25 31.39 62.41
N VAL A 438 21.41 30.41 62.07
CA VAL A 438 19.99 30.60 61.76
C VAL A 438 19.10 29.83 62.76
N PRO A 439 17.97 30.39 63.23
CA PRO A 439 17.02 29.67 64.07
C PRO A 439 16.49 28.40 63.38
N TYR A 440 16.42 27.28 64.11
CA TYR A 440 15.90 26.03 63.57
C TYR A 440 14.46 26.17 63.04
N GLN A 441 14.24 25.72 61.81
CA GLN A 441 12.94 25.66 61.14
C GLN A 441 12.65 24.24 60.67
N GLN A 442 11.37 23.85 60.72
CA GLN A 442 10.93 22.52 60.28
C GLN A 442 10.69 22.43 58.77
N ASP A 443 10.39 23.57 58.13
CA ASP A 443 10.16 23.67 56.70
C ASP A 443 11.02 24.78 56.12
N PHE A 444 11.75 24.45 55.05
CA PHE A 444 12.58 25.38 54.30
C PHE A 444 12.76 24.86 52.87
N THR A 445 13.05 25.76 51.95
CA THR A 445 13.36 25.46 50.56
C THR A 445 14.86 25.30 50.35
N LEU A 446 15.26 24.77 49.20
CA LEU A 446 16.67 24.82 48.82
C LEU A 446 17.15 26.27 48.70
N MET A 447 16.33 27.20 48.20
CA MET A 447 16.70 28.61 48.13
C MET A 447 17.06 29.18 49.51
N ASP A 448 16.32 28.82 50.56
CA ASP A 448 16.60 29.26 51.92
C ASP A 448 17.99 28.78 52.39
N LEU A 449 18.30 27.49 52.19
CA LEU A 449 19.63 26.94 52.50
C LEU A 449 20.77 27.65 51.77
N ILE A 450 20.54 28.01 50.50
CA ILE A 450 21.52 28.77 49.71
C ILE A 450 21.72 30.17 50.30
N GLN A 451 20.64 30.86 50.66
CA GLN A 451 20.69 32.19 51.27
C GLN A 451 21.36 32.17 52.66
N TRP A 452 21.21 31.09 53.41
CA TRP A 452 21.89 30.85 54.69
C TRP A 452 23.33 30.37 54.52
N ASN A 453 23.86 30.37 53.29
CA ASN A 453 25.23 30.00 52.97
C ASN A 453 25.61 28.59 53.43
N VAL A 454 24.70 27.61 53.34
CA VAL A 454 24.95 26.23 53.77
C VAL A 454 26.21 25.62 53.12
N PHE A 455 26.57 26.06 51.92
CA PHE A 455 27.75 25.58 51.20
C PHE A 455 29.08 26.05 51.82
N MET A 456 29.07 27.10 52.65
CA MET A 456 30.26 27.57 53.36
C MET A 456 30.61 26.70 54.57
N ILE A 457 29.64 25.96 55.11
CA ILE A 457 29.82 25.04 56.25
C ILE A 457 29.89 23.57 55.80
N LYS A 458 30.39 23.32 54.58
CA LYS A 458 30.47 22.00 53.95
C LYS A 458 31.02 20.92 54.89
N ASP A 459 32.17 21.17 55.51
CA ASP A 459 32.87 20.18 56.33
C ASP A 459 32.00 19.78 57.55
N THR A 460 31.31 20.75 58.17
CA THR A 460 30.39 20.50 59.28
C THR A 460 29.17 19.70 58.85
N VAL A 461 28.61 19.99 57.68
CA VAL A 461 27.47 19.24 57.13
C VAL A 461 27.86 17.78 56.85
N GLU A 462 29.02 17.56 56.23
CA GLU A 462 29.54 16.22 55.95
C GLU A 462 29.82 15.44 57.24
N GLU A 463 30.41 16.08 58.25
CA GLU A 463 30.65 15.48 59.57
C GLU A 463 29.35 15.08 60.27
N VAL A 464 28.39 16.00 60.37
CA VAL A 464 27.09 15.74 61.02
C VAL A 464 26.31 14.65 60.29
N SER A 465 26.36 14.63 58.96
CA SER A 465 25.76 13.57 58.15
C SER A 465 26.45 12.21 58.39
N GLY A 466 27.78 12.18 58.48
CA GLY A 466 28.53 10.97 58.82
C GLY A 466 28.17 10.42 60.19
N VAL A 467 28.07 11.28 61.21
CA VAL A 467 27.62 10.91 62.56
C VAL A 467 26.21 10.34 62.51
N ALA A 468 25.29 10.98 61.80
CA ALA A 468 23.92 10.52 61.67
C ALA A 468 23.83 9.10 61.07
N SER A 469 24.58 8.83 59.99
CA SER A 469 24.67 7.49 59.39
C SER A 469 25.20 6.44 60.39
N GLY A 470 26.23 6.80 61.16
CA GLY A 470 26.77 5.93 62.21
C GLY A 470 25.74 5.63 63.30
N GLU A 471 25.01 6.65 63.76
CA GLU A 471 23.94 6.49 64.75
C GLU A 471 22.80 5.60 64.21
N MET A 472 22.36 5.79 62.96
CA MET A 472 21.34 4.93 62.34
C MET A 472 21.81 3.49 62.21
N ALA A 473 23.08 3.26 61.85
CA ALA A 473 23.64 1.91 61.78
C ALA A 473 23.63 1.22 63.15
N LEU A 474 24.00 1.94 64.22
CA LEU A 474 23.92 1.43 65.60
C LEU A 474 22.48 1.16 66.02
N GLU A 475 21.54 2.08 65.73
CA GLU A 475 20.12 1.88 66.03
C GLU A 475 19.55 0.64 65.33
N LEU A 476 19.90 0.40 64.06
CA LEU A 476 19.50 -0.81 63.32
C LEU A 476 20.13 -2.09 63.89
N GLN A 477 21.38 -2.03 64.33
CA GLN A 477 22.04 -3.16 64.99
C GLN A 477 21.34 -3.49 66.32
N LEU A 478 21.06 -2.49 67.15
CA LEU A 478 20.32 -2.66 68.40
C LEU A 478 18.91 -3.21 68.17
N GLN A 479 18.22 -2.72 67.14
CA GLN A 479 16.89 -3.22 66.79
C GLN A 479 16.93 -4.68 66.33
N LYS A 480 17.98 -5.10 65.60
CA LYS A 480 18.18 -6.51 65.24
C LYS A 480 18.42 -7.37 66.48
N ILE A 481 19.23 -6.89 67.42
CA ILE A 481 19.46 -7.57 68.70
C ILE A 481 18.13 -7.72 69.44
N GLU A 482 17.40 -6.62 69.65
CA GLU A 482 16.09 -6.62 70.32
C GLU A 482 15.10 -7.59 69.66
N THR A 483 14.98 -7.54 68.33
CA THR A 483 14.10 -8.43 67.57
C THR A 483 14.50 -9.89 67.76
N ALA A 484 15.79 -10.20 67.62
CA ALA A 484 16.31 -11.56 67.77
C ALA A 484 16.08 -12.12 69.19
N TRP A 485 16.18 -11.28 70.23
CA TRP A 485 15.85 -11.68 71.61
C TRP A 485 14.35 -11.81 71.84
N SER A 486 13.53 -10.96 71.23
CA SER A 486 12.07 -11.02 71.37
C SER A 486 11.46 -12.27 70.72
N GLU A 487 12.06 -12.75 69.63
CA GLU A 487 11.61 -13.93 68.89
C GLU A 487 12.24 -15.24 69.40
N LEU A 488 13.24 -15.15 70.29
CA LEU A 488 13.93 -16.29 70.86
C LEU A 488 12.96 -17.19 71.63
N LYS A 489 12.90 -18.47 71.24
CA LYS A 489 12.08 -19.49 71.90
C LYS A 489 12.96 -20.53 72.56
N PHE A 490 12.76 -20.74 73.85
CA PHE A 490 13.40 -21.83 74.54
C PHE A 490 12.83 -23.18 74.09
N GLN A 491 13.70 -24.04 73.58
CA GLN A 491 13.32 -25.42 73.29
C GLN A 491 13.09 -26.14 74.62
N VAL A 492 11.96 -26.84 74.75
CA VAL A 492 11.66 -27.65 75.94
C VAL A 492 11.53 -29.12 75.51
N LYS A 493 12.17 -30.03 76.24
CA LYS A 493 12.17 -31.48 76.00
C LYS A 493 11.50 -32.20 77.17
N GLY A 494 10.82 -33.32 76.89
CA GLY A 494 10.21 -34.15 77.95
C GLY A 494 11.27 -34.70 78.91
N TYR A 495 10.98 -34.70 80.21
CA TYR A 495 11.87 -35.26 81.21
C TYR A 495 11.67 -36.77 81.35
N ARG A 496 12.56 -37.56 80.75
CA ARG A 496 12.50 -39.04 80.76
C ARG A 496 11.12 -39.53 80.25
N ASP A 497 10.54 -40.56 80.87
CA ASP A 497 9.21 -41.11 80.53
C ASP A 497 8.07 -40.50 81.36
N THR A 498 8.33 -39.41 82.08
CA THR A 498 7.32 -38.77 82.95
C THR A 498 6.37 -37.92 82.10
N LYS A 499 5.07 -38.24 82.13
CA LYS A 499 4.05 -37.39 81.49
C LYS A 499 4.00 -36.02 82.17
N ASP A 500 3.84 -34.98 81.36
CA ASP A 500 3.60 -33.59 81.76
C ASP A 500 4.74 -32.89 82.53
N VAL A 501 5.98 -33.40 82.45
CA VAL A 501 7.19 -32.73 82.97
C VAL A 501 8.16 -32.42 81.83
N PHE A 502 8.53 -31.15 81.68
CA PHE A 502 9.44 -30.69 80.64
C PHE A 502 10.66 -29.98 81.23
N VAL A 503 11.84 -30.18 80.61
CA VAL A 503 13.10 -29.51 80.94
C VAL A 503 13.61 -28.72 79.73
N LEU A 504 14.33 -27.64 79.99
CA LEU A 504 14.98 -26.87 78.92
C LEU A 504 15.94 -27.75 78.10
N GLY A 505 15.89 -27.59 76.78
CA GLY A 505 16.79 -28.22 75.83
C GLY A 505 18.21 -27.62 75.91
N GLY A 506 19.02 -27.87 74.87
CA GLY A 506 20.36 -27.29 74.79
C GLY A 506 20.30 -25.77 74.74
N LEU A 507 21.17 -25.10 75.51
CA LEU A 507 21.24 -23.64 75.58
C LEU A 507 22.48 -23.08 74.90
N ASP A 508 23.31 -23.92 74.27
CA ASP A 508 24.60 -23.52 73.70
C ASP A 508 24.44 -22.41 72.65
N GLU A 509 23.43 -22.51 71.77
CA GLU A 509 23.11 -21.47 70.78
C GLU A 509 22.63 -20.16 71.42
N VAL A 510 21.88 -20.24 72.53
CA VAL A 510 21.40 -19.07 73.27
C VAL A 510 22.56 -18.35 73.95
N PHE A 511 23.51 -19.09 74.53
CA PHE A 511 24.71 -18.52 75.13
C PHE A 511 25.66 -17.94 74.09
N ALA A 512 25.85 -18.61 72.94
CA ALA A 512 26.64 -18.06 71.85
C ALA A 512 26.06 -16.72 71.35
N GLN A 513 24.74 -16.65 71.13
CA GLN A 513 24.06 -15.41 70.76
C GLN A 513 24.14 -14.33 71.86
N LEU A 514 24.17 -14.72 73.13
CA LEU A 514 24.39 -13.80 74.25
C LEU A 514 25.79 -13.20 74.23
N GLU A 515 26.81 -14.04 74.07
CA GLU A 515 28.21 -13.60 74.03
C GLU A 515 28.48 -12.70 72.83
N ASP A 516 27.99 -13.08 71.64
CA ASP A 516 28.14 -12.28 70.42
C ASP A 516 27.48 -10.90 70.53
N ASN A 517 26.27 -10.83 71.12
CA ASN A 517 25.55 -9.56 71.30
C ASN A 517 26.08 -8.70 72.47
N GLN A 518 26.84 -9.27 73.40
CA GLN A 518 27.53 -8.51 74.45
C GLN A 518 28.83 -7.86 73.94
N ALA A 519 29.42 -8.43 72.90
CA ALA A 519 30.65 -7.95 72.29
C ALA A 519 30.43 -6.95 71.13
N ALA A 520 29.24 -6.97 70.51
CA ALA A 520 28.78 -6.01 69.50
C ALA A 520 28.27 -4.70 70.13
#